data_AF-A0A2T0KHC9-F1
#
_entry.id   AF-A0A2T0KHC9-F1
#
_cell.length_a   1.000
_cell.length_b   1.000
_cell.length_c   1.000
_cell.angle_alpha   90.00
_cell.angle_beta   90.00
_cell.angle_gamma   90.00
#
_symmetry.space_group_name_H-M   'P 1'
#
loop_
_entity.id
_entity.type
_entity.pdbx_description
1 polymer ?
#
loop_
_entity_poly.entity_id
_entity_poly.type
_entity_poly.pdbx_seq_one_letter_code
_entity_poly.pdbx_strand_id
1 'polypeptide(L)'
;MIKYQFKIETSEVHRVARTRRARHRHSPVDLLRTESIHNFRIPALDLDSVYGGGPGMSPHLYDQTIDRGQTTLLSEEIPGSASVSIDGTTRFDLPRNSQLVALTGDPRNDENLMLSQLHVAVLRFHNRVVEDVRAELGAAVTAGELFAEAQRVVRWHYQWIVVHEFLVRTTGQATVDDVLHNGLRHYTWRNAPFIPVEFSVGAYRFGHSQVRPSYRANFGTSTTDPAQQFFALIFDPALPDSTDPADLRGGRRAARRFIDWQTFFDFGDGRVRPNKIIDTRLSSVLFDLMGQPGGEPTSLATRNLLRNLTMKVPSGQRVAKAMRLPELPAADLADLKPFHLDKRTPLWFYVLREAQVFTGGEHLGPVGGRLVAEVMTGLIKGDPTSYLRQEPDWTPTYGEGGTFRMTDLLRAAGVVATLA
;
A
#
# COMPACT_ATOMS: atom_id res chain seq x y z
N MET A 1 75.30 -6.16 -23.35
CA MET A 1 74.82 -5.14 -24.32
C MET A 1 74.08 -4.06 -23.53
N ILE A 2 74.77 -3.03 -23.01
CA ILE A 2 74.95 -1.70 -23.66
C ILE A 2 73.57 -1.12 -24.03
N LYS A 3 72.91 -0.33 -23.16
CA LYS A 3 73.13 1.08 -22.70
C LYS A 3 72.29 2.09 -23.52
N TYR A 4 71.95 3.17 -22.82
CA TYR A 4 71.53 4.53 -23.26
C TYR A 4 69.99 4.79 -23.23
N GLN A 5 69.46 5.87 -22.63
CA GLN A 5 70.07 7.06 -22.01
C GLN A 5 69.05 7.85 -21.14
N PHE A 6 69.59 8.52 -20.13
CA PHE A 6 68.98 9.50 -19.20
C PHE A 6 68.85 10.92 -19.80
N LYS A 7 68.23 11.82 -19.00
CA LYS A 7 68.45 13.30 -18.85
C LYS A 7 67.39 14.23 -19.49
N ILE A 8 66.94 15.37 -18.94
CA ILE A 8 67.09 16.08 -17.63
C ILE A 8 66.19 17.35 -17.68
N GLU A 9 65.66 17.81 -16.51
CA GLU A 9 65.42 19.22 -16.03
C GLU A 9 64.62 20.24 -16.90
N THR A 10 63.99 21.32 -16.42
CA THR A 10 63.93 22.07 -15.14
C THR A 10 62.74 23.06 -15.22
N SER A 11 62.11 23.39 -14.08
CA SER A 11 62.11 24.75 -13.49
C SER A 11 60.93 24.99 -12.52
N GLU A 12 61.30 25.34 -11.29
CA GLU A 12 60.46 25.95 -10.25
C GLU A 12 60.00 27.36 -10.65
N VAL A 13 58.98 27.93 -9.98
CA VAL A 13 59.05 29.22 -9.25
C VAL A 13 57.76 29.49 -8.42
N HIS A 14 57.95 29.52 -7.09
CA HIS A 14 57.39 30.42 -6.05
C HIS A 14 55.88 30.64 -5.81
N ARG A 15 55.42 30.02 -4.70
CA ARG A 15 54.81 30.59 -3.47
C ARG A 15 54.31 32.06 -3.49
N VAL A 16 53.00 32.27 -3.27
CA VAL A 16 52.47 33.35 -2.39
C VAL A 16 51.23 32.84 -1.64
N ALA A 17 51.33 32.79 -0.32
CA ALA A 17 50.21 32.62 0.58
C ALA A 17 49.51 33.98 0.80
N ARG A 18 48.18 34.02 0.68
CA ARG A 18 47.34 35.04 1.34
C ARG A 18 46.05 34.38 1.86
N THR A 19 45.95 34.35 3.17
CA THR A 19 44.77 34.07 3.98
C THR A 19 43.62 35.01 3.64
N ARG A 20 42.40 34.46 3.43
CA ARG A 20 41.15 35.20 3.66
C ARG A 20 39.94 34.27 3.89
N ARG A 21 39.52 34.24 5.16
CA ARG A 21 38.16 34.02 5.70
C ARG A 21 37.40 32.76 5.27
N ALA A 22 37.30 31.83 6.22
CA ALA A 22 36.23 30.86 6.30
C ALA A 22 34.86 31.56 6.19
N ARG A 23 34.08 31.19 5.17
CA ARG A 23 32.62 31.31 5.21
C ARG A 23 32.10 29.90 5.36
N HIS A 24 31.44 29.63 6.48
CA HIS A 24 30.54 28.49 6.61
C HIS A 24 29.56 28.52 5.45
N ARG A 25 29.68 27.57 4.53
CA ARG A 25 28.60 27.18 3.63
C ARG A 25 28.05 25.87 4.17
N HIS A 26 26.82 25.93 4.68
CA HIS A 26 25.98 24.75 4.83
C HIS A 26 25.90 24.05 3.47
N SER A 27 26.23 22.76 3.44
CA SER A 27 26.08 21.91 2.27
C SER A 27 24.58 21.75 1.95
N PRO A 28 24.12 22.06 0.73
CA PRO A 28 22.75 21.87 0.33
C PRO A 28 22.53 20.42 -0.15
N VAL A 29 21.59 19.74 0.52
CA VAL A 29 20.74 18.64 0.01
C VAL A 29 21.42 17.74 -1.02
N ASP A 30 21.92 16.59 -0.57
CA ASP A 30 22.39 15.52 -1.47
C ASP A 30 21.29 15.18 -2.49
N LEU A 31 21.55 15.56 -3.74
CA LEU A 31 20.70 15.31 -4.89
C LEU A 31 20.76 13.81 -5.21
N LEU A 32 19.90 13.02 -4.57
CA LEU A 32 19.63 11.66 -5.00
C LEU A 32 19.19 11.69 -6.48
N ARG A 33 19.95 11.00 -7.35
CA ARG A 33 19.51 10.75 -8.73
C ARG A 33 18.34 9.78 -8.64
N THR A 34 17.29 9.98 -9.44
CA THR A 34 16.14 9.07 -9.47
C THR A 34 16.56 7.62 -9.76
N GLU A 35 17.64 7.45 -10.51
CA GLU A 35 18.29 6.16 -10.83
C GLU A 35 18.97 5.46 -9.65
N SER A 36 19.25 6.18 -8.55
CA SER A 36 19.93 5.63 -7.36
C SER A 36 18.96 5.31 -6.20
N ILE A 37 17.65 5.28 -6.49
CA ILE A 37 16.63 5.00 -5.48
C ILE A 37 16.28 3.52 -5.56
N HIS A 38 16.70 2.79 -4.53
CA HIS A 38 16.39 1.38 -4.41
C HIS A 38 14.95 1.21 -3.94
N ASN A 39 14.11 0.60 -4.79
CA ASN A 39 12.89 -0.01 -4.30
C ASN A 39 13.30 -1.22 -3.46
N PHE A 40 13.03 -1.17 -2.15
CA PHE A 40 13.36 -2.25 -1.23
C PHE A 40 12.44 -3.47 -1.37
N ARG A 41 11.45 -3.40 -2.28
CA ARG A 41 10.44 -4.43 -2.53
C ARG A 41 10.44 -4.87 -3.98
N ILE A 42 9.92 -6.07 -4.19
CA ILE A 42 9.75 -6.64 -5.52
C ILE A 42 8.64 -5.84 -6.21
N PRO A 43 8.83 -5.35 -7.45
CA PRO A 43 7.79 -4.69 -8.22
C PRO A 43 6.81 -5.72 -8.80
N ALA A 44 6.13 -6.46 -7.92
CA ALA A 44 5.15 -7.49 -8.23
C ALA A 44 3.98 -7.43 -7.21
N LEU A 45 2.86 -8.04 -7.57
CA LEU A 45 1.70 -8.22 -6.69
C LEU A 45 1.66 -9.68 -6.22
N ASP A 46 2.68 -10.07 -5.46
CA ASP A 46 2.97 -11.45 -5.06
C ASP A 46 2.72 -11.73 -3.58
N LEU A 47 2.23 -10.73 -2.84
CA LEU A 47 2.04 -10.77 -1.39
C LEU A 47 3.34 -11.02 -0.61
N ASP A 48 4.48 -10.52 -1.09
CA ASP A 48 5.77 -10.55 -0.37
C ASP A 48 5.68 -10.04 1.09
N SER A 49 4.74 -9.13 1.38
CA SER A 49 4.51 -8.62 2.73
C SER A 49 3.94 -9.65 3.70
N VAL A 50 3.22 -10.64 3.16
CA VAL A 50 2.59 -11.75 3.89
C VAL A 50 3.56 -12.91 4.01
N TYR A 51 4.16 -13.32 2.89
CA TYR A 51 4.99 -14.53 2.84
C TYR A 51 6.45 -14.31 3.26
N GLY A 52 6.92 -13.05 3.28
CA GLY A 52 8.34 -12.75 3.49
C GLY A 52 9.21 -13.49 2.47
N GLY A 53 10.30 -14.11 2.95
CA GLY A 53 11.14 -14.99 2.13
C GLY A 53 10.64 -16.44 2.05
N GLY A 54 9.41 -16.75 2.48
CA GLY A 54 8.89 -18.11 2.58
C GLY A 54 9.25 -18.82 3.90
N PRO A 55 8.75 -20.05 4.14
CA PRO A 55 8.96 -20.82 5.36
C PRO A 55 10.43 -20.98 5.78
N GLY A 56 11.34 -21.15 4.82
CA GLY A 56 12.77 -21.35 5.10
C GLY A 56 13.54 -20.07 5.47
N MET A 57 13.20 -18.93 4.87
CA MET A 57 13.93 -17.66 5.07
C MET A 57 13.27 -16.74 6.09
N SER A 58 11.97 -16.91 6.33
CA SER A 58 11.19 -16.13 7.28
C SER A 58 10.35 -17.04 8.20
N PRO A 59 10.96 -18.04 8.87
CA PRO A 59 10.22 -19.05 9.64
C PRO A 59 9.37 -18.45 10.77
N HIS A 60 9.73 -17.29 11.29
CA HIS A 60 8.99 -16.57 12.32
C HIS A 60 7.60 -16.07 11.88
N LEU A 61 7.29 -16.09 10.58
CA LEU A 61 5.97 -15.76 10.04
C LEU A 61 5.02 -16.97 9.97
N TYR A 62 5.53 -18.18 10.22
CA TYR A 62 4.81 -19.44 10.03
C TYR A 62 4.61 -20.16 11.36
N ASP A 63 3.47 -20.83 11.50
CA ASP A 63 3.09 -21.52 12.74
C ASP A 63 3.94 -22.78 12.93
N GLN A 64 4.92 -22.68 13.84
CA GLN A 64 5.85 -23.78 14.13
C GLN A 64 5.17 -25.01 14.75
N THR A 65 3.95 -24.85 15.27
CA THR A 65 3.18 -25.96 15.86
C THR A 65 2.44 -26.79 14.81
N ILE A 66 2.29 -26.26 13.59
CA ILE A 66 1.62 -26.92 12.46
C ILE A 66 2.64 -27.25 11.38
N ASP A 67 2.78 -28.52 11.01
CA ASP A 67 3.72 -29.00 9.98
C ASP A 67 5.17 -28.50 10.14
N ARG A 68 5.56 -28.13 11.37
CA ARG A 68 6.85 -27.48 11.70
C ARG A 68 7.06 -26.16 10.93
N GLY A 69 6.00 -25.37 10.74
CA GLY A 69 6.05 -24.05 10.11
C GLY A 69 6.27 -24.08 8.60
N GLN A 70 5.90 -25.15 7.91
CA GLN A 70 6.14 -25.30 6.46
C GLN A 70 5.00 -24.79 5.58
N THR A 71 3.79 -24.66 6.12
CA THR A 71 2.56 -24.44 5.34
C THR A 71 1.75 -23.28 5.90
N THR A 72 1.40 -23.35 7.18
CA THR A 72 0.45 -22.43 7.81
C THR A 72 1.11 -21.13 8.30
N LEU A 73 0.50 -19.99 8.01
CA LEU A 73 0.92 -18.68 8.51
C LEU A 73 0.48 -18.48 9.96
N LEU A 74 1.35 -17.83 10.75
CA LEU A 74 1.09 -17.57 12.16
C LEU A 74 0.13 -16.38 12.33
N SER A 75 -0.93 -16.58 13.11
CA SER A 75 -1.80 -15.52 13.62
C SER A 75 -2.09 -15.78 15.09
N GLU A 76 -2.28 -14.74 15.89
CA GLU A 76 -2.45 -14.88 17.34
C GLU A 76 -3.83 -14.44 17.78
N GLU A 77 -4.42 -15.13 18.75
CA GLU A 77 -5.67 -14.69 19.36
C GLU A 77 -5.48 -13.36 20.09
N ILE A 78 -6.51 -12.51 20.05
CA ILE A 78 -6.61 -11.31 20.86
C ILE A 78 -7.24 -11.72 22.20
N PRO A 79 -6.49 -11.66 23.32
CA PRO A 79 -7.02 -12.06 24.62
C PRO A 79 -8.23 -11.22 25.01
N GLY A 80 -9.32 -11.90 25.43
CA GLY A 80 -10.56 -11.25 25.86
C GLY A 80 -11.42 -10.67 24.73
N SER A 81 -11.04 -10.83 23.46
CA SER A 81 -11.84 -10.30 22.32
C SER A 81 -13.24 -10.89 22.22
N ALA A 82 -13.43 -12.14 22.61
CA ALA A 82 -14.74 -12.81 22.60
C ALA A 82 -15.78 -12.07 23.45
N SER A 83 -15.40 -11.54 24.63
CA SER A 83 -16.35 -10.85 25.52
C SER A 83 -16.77 -9.47 25.02
N VAL A 84 -16.06 -8.93 24.03
CA VAL A 84 -16.34 -7.64 23.42
C VAL A 84 -16.70 -7.76 21.93
N SER A 85 -16.89 -8.97 21.42
CA SER A 85 -17.31 -9.24 20.04
C SER A 85 -18.81 -9.50 19.97
N ILE A 86 -19.46 -8.98 18.94
CA ILE A 86 -20.93 -8.98 18.78
C ILE A 86 -21.52 -10.40 18.70
N ASP A 87 -20.73 -11.35 18.21
CA ASP A 87 -21.07 -12.77 18.06
C ASP A 87 -20.41 -13.67 19.12
N GLY A 88 -19.71 -13.09 20.10
CA GLY A 88 -18.99 -13.83 21.12
C GLY A 88 -17.77 -14.61 20.64
N THR A 89 -17.31 -14.39 19.39
CA THR A 89 -16.19 -15.15 18.82
C THR A 89 -14.83 -14.52 19.14
N THR A 90 -13.80 -15.37 19.29
CA THR A 90 -12.42 -14.91 19.44
C THR A 90 -11.93 -14.25 18.16
N ARG A 91 -11.27 -13.09 18.29
CA ARG A 91 -10.66 -12.32 17.22
C ARG A 91 -9.15 -12.51 17.21
N PHE A 92 -8.52 -12.19 16.08
CA PHE A 92 -7.11 -12.48 15.84
C PHE A 92 -6.33 -11.21 15.48
N ASP A 93 -5.05 -11.21 15.76
CA ASP A 93 -4.10 -10.15 15.50
C ASP A 93 -2.86 -10.71 14.81
N LEU A 94 -2.04 -9.82 14.26
CA LEU A 94 -0.71 -10.13 13.78
C LEU A 94 0.10 -10.77 14.91
N PRO A 95 0.99 -11.74 14.62
CA PRO A 95 1.96 -12.18 15.60
C PRO A 95 2.84 -11.01 16.05
N ARG A 96 3.11 -10.91 17.35
CA ARG A 96 3.91 -9.81 17.91
C ARG A 96 5.00 -10.36 18.81
N ASN A 97 6.15 -9.67 18.84
CA ASN A 97 7.18 -9.99 19.83
C ASN A 97 6.76 -9.53 21.24
N SER A 98 7.59 -9.81 22.24
CA SER A 98 7.35 -9.42 23.65
C SER A 98 7.23 -7.90 23.89
N GLN A 99 7.59 -7.08 22.90
CA GLN A 99 7.50 -5.62 22.93
C GLN A 99 6.35 -5.08 22.05
N LEU A 100 5.41 -5.96 21.66
CA LEU A 100 4.26 -5.66 20.79
C LEU A 100 4.59 -5.21 19.36
N VAL A 101 5.84 -5.41 18.90
CA VAL A 101 6.21 -5.16 17.51
C VAL A 101 5.66 -6.28 16.64
N ALA A 102 4.86 -5.93 15.63
CA ALA A 102 4.30 -6.89 14.70
C ALA A 102 5.38 -7.59 13.87
N LEU A 103 5.29 -8.91 13.78
CA LEU A 103 6.13 -9.76 12.95
C LEU A 103 5.45 -9.88 11.58
N THR A 104 5.95 -9.12 10.60
CA THR A 104 5.41 -9.07 9.24
C THR A 104 6.54 -8.93 8.23
N GLY A 105 6.29 -9.31 6.98
CA GLY A 105 7.25 -9.08 5.90
C GLY A 105 7.43 -7.59 5.56
N ASP A 106 6.45 -6.74 5.89
CA ASP A 106 6.53 -5.28 5.76
C ASP A 106 6.00 -4.59 7.04
N PRO A 107 6.85 -3.90 7.83
CA PRO A 107 6.44 -3.30 9.09
C PRO A 107 5.35 -2.22 8.94
N ARG A 108 5.15 -1.67 7.73
CA ARG A 108 4.11 -0.67 7.46
C ARG A 108 2.70 -1.26 7.49
N ASN A 109 2.57 -2.58 7.44
CA ASN A 109 1.28 -3.26 7.59
C ASN A 109 0.75 -3.25 9.03
N ASP A 110 1.48 -2.64 9.98
CA ASP A 110 1.02 -2.38 11.34
C ASP A 110 1.02 -0.88 11.69
N GLU A 111 0.76 -0.02 10.70
CA GLU A 111 0.71 1.44 10.91
C GLU A 111 -0.62 1.88 11.55
N ASN A 112 -1.73 1.25 11.17
CA ASN A 112 -3.05 1.43 11.77
C ASN A 112 -3.82 0.12 11.82
N LEU A 113 -4.83 0.07 12.68
CA LEU A 113 -5.61 -1.14 12.97
C LEU A 113 -6.24 -1.76 11.71
N MET A 114 -6.71 -0.95 10.76
CA MET A 114 -7.32 -1.45 9.53
C MET A 114 -6.32 -2.20 8.66
N LEU A 115 -5.09 -1.68 8.54
CA LEU A 115 -4.02 -2.36 7.80
C LEU A 115 -3.59 -3.65 8.50
N SER A 116 -3.40 -3.62 9.82
CA SER A 116 -3.03 -4.81 10.59
C SER A 116 -4.05 -5.92 10.44
N GLN A 117 -5.34 -5.58 10.53
CA GLN A 117 -6.43 -6.55 10.47
C GLN A 117 -6.70 -7.03 9.04
N LEU A 118 -6.50 -6.19 8.02
CA LEU A 118 -6.55 -6.63 6.63
C LEU A 118 -5.45 -7.67 6.36
N HIS A 119 -4.25 -7.45 6.92
CA HIS A 119 -3.16 -8.41 6.84
C HIS A 119 -3.54 -9.73 7.50
N VAL A 120 -4.11 -9.70 8.72
CA VAL A 120 -4.65 -10.91 9.39
C VAL A 120 -5.68 -11.65 8.53
N ALA A 121 -6.56 -10.94 7.84
CA ALA A 121 -7.52 -11.57 6.93
C ALA A 121 -6.83 -12.34 5.80
N VAL A 122 -5.74 -11.81 5.23
CA VAL A 122 -4.97 -12.52 4.20
C VAL A 122 -4.21 -13.72 4.79
N LEU A 123 -3.66 -13.61 6.01
CA LEU A 123 -3.05 -14.76 6.72
C LEU A 123 -4.05 -15.90 6.88
N ARG A 124 -5.24 -15.58 7.38
CA ARG A 124 -6.29 -16.58 7.62
C ARG A 124 -6.89 -17.12 6.34
N PHE A 125 -7.01 -16.30 5.30
CA PHE A 125 -7.41 -16.78 3.97
C PHE A 125 -6.41 -17.81 3.43
N HIS A 126 -5.11 -17.54 3.53
CA HIS A 126 -4.10 -18.54 3.16
C HIS A 126 -4.23 -19.84 3.96
N ASN A 127 -4.39 -19.74 5.28
CA ASN A 127 -4.55 -20.93 6.13
C ASN A 127 -5.78 -21.75 5.72
N ARG A 128 -6.89 -21.10 5.39
CA ARG A 128 -8.07 -21.76 4.83
C ARG A 128 -7.77 -22.46 3.50
N VAL A 129 -7.07 -21.78 2.59
CA VAL A 129 -6.67 -22.34 1.29
C VAL A 129 -5.74 -23.56 1.46
N VAL A 130 -4.84 -23.55 2.45
CA VAL A 130 -3.99 -24.71 2.76
C VAL A 130 -4.84 -25.92 3.15
N GLU A 131 -5.89 -25.73 3.96
CA GLU A 131 -6.81 -26.82 4.33
C GLU A 131 -7.54 -27.37 3.10
N ASP A 132 -8.10 -26.49 2.26
CA ASP A 132 -8.87 -26.88 1.08
C ASP A 132 -7.97 -27.58 0.03
N VAL A 133 -6.81 -27.02 -0.29
CA VAL A 133 -5.84 -27.62 -1.23
C VAL A 133 -5.33 -28.98 -0.73
N ARG A 134 -5.12 -29.13 0.59
CA ARG A 134 -4.74 -30.44 1.16
C ARG A 134 -5.83 -31.48 0.97
N ALA A 135 -7.08 -31.09 1.13
CA ALA A 135 -8.22 -31.98 0.92
C ALA A 135 -8.34 -32.40 -0.56
N GLU A 136 -8.03 -31.50 -1.49
CA GLU A 136 -8.08 -31.76 -2.94
C GLU A 136 -6.92 -32.64 -3.43
N LEU A 137 -5.67 -32.33 -3.04
CA LEU A 137 -4.47 -33.03 -3.51
C LEU A 137 -4.24 -34.38 -2.79
N GLY A 138 -4.84 -34.55 -1.61
CA GLY A 138 -4.75 -35.77 -0.83
C GLY A 138 -3.43 -35.95 -0.08
N ALA A 139 -3.32 -37.06 0.68
CA ALA A 139 -2.26 -37.26 1.67
C ALA A 139 -0.83 -37.45 1.11
N ALA A 140 -0.67 -37.62 -0.21
CA ALA A 140 0.63 -37.84 -0.84
C ALA A 140 1.39 -36.54 -1.17
N VAL A 141 0.73 -35.38 -1.10
CA VAL A 141 1.35 -34.08 -1.40
C VAL A 141 2.41 -33.72 -0.35
N THR A 142 3.58 -33.25 -0.80
CA THR A 142 4.60 -32.73 0.13
C THR A 142 4.18 -31.38 0.71
N ALA A 143 4.70 -31.02 1.88
CA ALA A 143 4.43 -29.71 2.49
C ALA A 143 4.84 -28.54 1.58
N GLY A 144 5.93 -28.69 0.82
CA GLY A 144 6.39 -27.68 -0.13
C GLY A 144 5.45 -27.51 -1.33
N GLU A 145 4.95 -28.60 -1.91
CA GLU A 145 3.96 -28.56 -2.99
C GLU A 145 2.64 -27.96 -2.51
N LEU A 146 2.19 -28.37 -1.32
CA LEU A 146 0.97 -27.83 -0.70
C LEU A 146 1.07 -26.32 -0.47
N PHE A 147 2.19 -25.85 0.11
CA PHE A 147 2.42 -24.43 0.33
C PHE A 147 2.47 -23.64 -0.98
N ALA A 148 3.23 -24.14 -1.97
CA ALA A 148 3.37 -23.47 -3.26
C ALA A 148 2.02 -23.33 -3.98
N GLU A 149 1.17 -24.36 -3.91
CA GLU A 149 -0.15 -24.34 -4.51
C GLU A 149 -1.10 -23.40 -3.76
N ALA A 150 -1.13 -23.45 -2.42
CA ALA A 150 -1.94 -22.53 -1.64
C ALA A 150 -1.51 -21.07 -1.85
N GLN A 151 -0.21 -20.80 -1.90
CA GLN A 151 0.34 -19.48 -2.23
C GLN A 151 -0.09 -19.02 -3.63
N ARG A 152 -0.05 -19.91 -4.64
CA ARG A 152 -0.49 -19.61 -6.01
C ARG A 152 -1.95 -19.21 -6.02
N VAL A 153 -2.83 -20.01 -5.40
CA VAL A 153 -4.27 -19.76 -5.33
C VAL A 153 -4.54 -18.40 -4.66
N VAL A 154 -3.97 -18.14 -3.48
CA VAL A 154 -4.15 -16.86 -2.76
C VAL A 154 -3.68 -15.67 -3.59
N ARG A 155 -2.50 -15.76 -4.20
CA ARG A 155 -1.95 -14.70 -5.05
C ARG A 155 -2.87 -14.41 -6.23
N TRP A 156 -3.37 -15.42 -6.92
CA TRP A 156 -4.23 -15.23 -8.09
C TRP A 156 -5.57 -14.58 -7.71
N HIS A 157 -6.17 -14.98 -6.58
CA HIS A 157 -7.36 -14.33 -6.04
C HIS A 157 -7.11 -12.87 -5.62
N TYR A 158 -5.96 -12.58 -5.00
CA TYR A 158 -5.56 -11.22 -4.68
C TYR A 158 -5.38 -10.35 -5.94
N GLN A 159 -4.66 -10.87 -6.95
CA GLN A 159 -4.47 -10.19 -8.23
C GLN A 159 -5.81 -9.98 -8.97
N TRP A 160 -6.73 -10.94 -8.87
CA TRP A 160 -8.08 -10.81 -9.40
C TRP A 160 -8.84 -9.66 -8.74
N ILE A 161 -8.88 -9.59 -7.40
CA ILE A 161 -9.47 -8.47 -6.66
C ILE A 161 -8.85 -7.14 -7.12
N VAL A 162 -7.53 -7.10 -7.29
CA VAL A 162 -6.84 -5.89 -7.75
C VAL A 162 -7.39 -5.44 -9.10
N VAL A 163 -7.47 -6.32 -10.10
CA VAL A 163 -7.91 -5.96 -11.44
C VAL A 163 -9.41 -5.67 -11.51
N HIS A 164 -10.23 -6.56 -10.94
CA HIS A 164 -11.67 -6.59 -11.19
C HIS A 164 -12.51 -5.83 -10.15
N GLU A 165 -11.93 -5.48 -8.99
CA GLU A 165 -12.63 -4.67 -7.99
C GLU A 165 -11.88 -3.37 -7.67
N PHE A 166 -10.61 -3.45 -7.26
CA PHE A 166 -9.86 -2.27 -6.82
C PHE A 166 -9.61 -1.29 -7.97
N LEU A 167 -9.08 -1.74 -9.12
CA LEU A 167 -8.82 -0.86 -10.25
C LEU A 167 -10.12 -0.31 -10.83
N VAL A 168 -11.17 -1.13 -10.96
CA VAL A 168 -12.49 -0.66 -11.43
C VAL A 168 -13.03 0.48 -10.58
N ARG A 169 -12.99 0.33 -9.24
CA ARG A 169 -13.42 1.37 -8.31
C ARG A 169 -12.48 2.58 -8.26
N THR A 170 -11.20 2.39 -8.56
CA THR A 170 -10.17 3.43 -8.42
C THR A 170 -9.97 4.25 -9.69
N THR A 171 -10.10 3.66 -10.88
CA THR A 171 -9.75 4.28 -12.16
C THR A 171 -10.92 4.32 -13.15
N GLY A 172 -12.06 3.70 -12.78
CA GLY A 172 -13.25 3.58 -13.60
C GLY A 172 -13.19 2.38 -14.56
N GLN A 173 -14.33 1.72 -14.76
CA GLN A 173 -14.46 0.51 -15.59
C GLN A 173 -13.87 0.71 -17.00
N ALA A 174 -14.19 1.83 -17.67
CA ALA A 174 -13.72 2.10 -19.02
C ALA A 174 -12.19 2.16 -19.13
N THR A 175 -11.50 2.65 -18.10
CA THR A 175 -10.03 2.69 -18.08
C THR A 175 -9.45 1.29 -17.95
N VAL A 176 -10.02 0.47 -17.06
CA VAL A 176 -9.59 -0.92 -16.85
C VAL A 176 -9.82 -1.74 -18.13
N ASP A 177 -11.01 -1.63 -18.72
CA ASP A 177 -11.36 -2.33 -19.96
C ASP A 177 -10.40 -1.96 -21.08
N ASP A 178 -10.09 -0.67 -21.28
CA ASP A 178 -9.14 -0.24 -22.31
C ASP A 178 -7.74 -0.83 -22.08
N VAL A 179 -7.25 -0.85 -20.84
CA VAL A 179 -5.92 -1.39 -20.51
C VAL A 179 -5.85 -2.91 -20.68
N LEU A 180 -6.93 -3.62 -20.36
CA LEU A 180 -7.00 -5.08 -20.56
C LEU A 180 -7.11 -5.45 -22.03
N HIS A 181 -8.01 -4.81 -22.79
CA HIS A 181 -8.27 -5.13 -24.19
C HIS A 181 -7.21 -4.57 -25.16
N ASN A 182 -6.80 -3.31 -24.97
CA ASN A 182 -5.88 -2.61 -25.89
C ASN A 182 -4.42 -2.58 -25.39
N GLY A 183 -4.17 -3.14 -24.21
CA GLY A 183 -2.83 -3.24 -23.64
C GLY A 183 -2.29 -1.94 -23.02
N LEU A 184 -1.04 -2.02 -22.57
CA LEU A 184 -0.31 -0.91 -21.95
C LEU A 184 0.21 0.05 -23.03
N ARG A 185 -0.04 1.35 -22.90
CA ARG A 185 0.41 2.37 -23.88
C ARG A 185 1.55 3.25 -23.37
N HIS A 186 1.63 3.45 -22.06
CA HIS A 186 2.56 4.38 -21.41
C HIS A 186 3.50 3.68 -20.43
N TYR A 187 3.11 2.52 -19.90
CA TYR A 187 3.95 1.71 -19.03
C TYR A 187 4.59 0.55 -19.80
N THR A 188 5.88 0.69 -20.07
CA THR A 188 6.70 -0.32 -20.76
C THR A 188 8.00 -0.54 -20.01
N TRP A 189 8.48 -1.78 -19.97
CA TRP A 189 9.78 -2.13 -19.40
C TRP A 189 10.60 -2.95 -20.40
N ARG A 190 11.93 -3.00 -20.22
CA ARG A 190 12.83 -3.80 -21.06
C ARG A 190 13.17 -5.16 -20.46
N ASN A 191 13.57 -5.17 -19.19
CA ASN A 191 14.06 -6.38 -18.52
C ASN A 191 13.04 -6.89 -17.50
N ALA A 192 12.69 -6.05 -16.53
CA ALA A 192 11.74 -6.37 -15.48
C ALA A 192 10.79 -5.18 -15.23
N PRO A 193 9.55 -5.43 -14.79
CA PRO A 193 8.65 -4.39 -14.31
C PRO A 193 9.31 -3.57 -13.19
N PHE A 194 8.88 -2.33 -13.04
CA PHE A 194 9.41 -1.42 -12.04
C PHE A 194 8.30 -0.48 -11.55
N ILE A 195 8.52 0.21 -10.43
CA ILE A 195 7.58 1.20 -9.92
C ILE A 195 8.01 2.60 -10.40
N PRO A 196 7.27 3.26 -11.32
CA PRO A 196 7.59 4.62 -11.73
C PRO A 196 7.44 5.63 -10.58
N VAL A 197 8.19 6.73 -10.63
CA VAL A 197 8.08 7.79 -9.60
C VAL A 197 6.77 8.57 -9.73
N GLU A 198 6.28 8.76 -10.95
CA GLU A 198 4.97 9.36 -11.24
C GLU A 198 3.85 8.56 -10.58
N PHE A 199 3.99 7.23 -10.51
CA PHE A 199 3.07 6.36 -9.81
C PHE A 199 3.25 6.44 -8.28
N SER A 200 4.44 6.12 -7.76
CA SER A 200 4.66 5.96 -6.30
C SER A 200 4.65 7.26 -5.49
N VAL A 201 5.01 8.38 -6.11
CA VAL A 201 5.13 9.69 -5.46
C VAL A 201 4.01 10.64 -5.88
N GLY A 202 3.42 10.41 -7.06
CA GLY A 202 2.30 11.18 -7.60
C GLY A 202 0.98 10.44 -7.44
N ALA A 203 0.62 9.66 -8.47
CA ALA A 203 -0.72 9.13 -8.68
C ALA A 203 -1.20 8.22 -7.55
N TYR A 204 -0.42 7.23 -7.13
CA TYR A 204 -0.82 6.20 -6.16
C TYR A 204 -0.91 6.71 -4.70
N ARG A 205 -0.65 8.00 -4.47
CA ARG A 205 -0.90 8.69 -3.20
C ARG A 205 -2.28 9.35 -3.14
N PHE A 206 -3.15 9.09 -4.11
CA PHE A 206 -4.52 9.60 -4.13
C PHE A 206 -5.32 9.18 -2.88
N GLY A 207 -5.07 7.97 -2.36
CA GLY A 207 -5.79 7.39 -1.22
C GLY A 207 -5.71 8.23 0.05
N HIS A 208 -4.72 9.12 0.19
CA HIS A 208 -4.65 10.06 1.30
C HIS A 208 -5.87 11.00 1.39
N SER A 209 -6.49 11.36 0.26
CA SER A 209 -7.73 12.16 0.22
C SER A 209 -8.95 11.40 0.73
N GLN A 210 -8.93 10.07 0.59
CA GLN A 210 -10.05 9.20 0.92
C GLN A 210 -10.15 8.88 2.42
N VAL A 211 -9.07 9.13 3.18
CA VAL A 211 -8.98 8.84 4.60
C VAL A 211 -9.98 9.70 5.39
N ARG A 212 -10.82 9.04 6.19
CA ARG A 212 -11.69 9.68 7.20
C ARG A 212 -10.89 9.96 8.47
N PRO A 213 -11.24 11.00 9.27
CA PRO A 213 -10.54 11.28 10.51
C PRO A 213 -10.76 10.17 11.56
N SER A 214 -11.91 9.50 11.51
CA SER A 214 -12.32 8.44 12.42
C SER A 214 -13.13 7.36 11.71
N TYR A 215 -13.11 6.18 12.33
CA TYR A 215 -13.81 4.99 11.86
C TYR A 215 -14.48 4.27 13.03
N ARG A 216 -15.54 3.52 12.71
CA ARG A 216 -16.03 2.46 13.59
C ARG A 216 -15.17 1.24 13.32
N ALA A 217 -14.33 0.86 14.26
CA ALA A 217 -13.51 -0.34 14.15
C ALA A 217 -14.41 -1.59 14.23
N ASN A 218 -15.25 -1.67 15.26
CA ASN A 218 -16.17 -2.80 15.47
C ASN A 218 -17.47 -2.37 16.16
N PHE A 219 -18.46 -3.26 16.12
CA PHE A 219 -19.77 -3.12 16.77
C PHE A 219 -19.72 -3.42 18.27
N GLY A 220 -18.56 -3.81 18.81
CA GLY A 220 -18.42 -4.33 20.16
C GLY A 220 -19.51 -5.35 20.48
N THR A 221 -20.33 -5.10 21.50
CA THR A 221 -21.45 -5.99 21.89
C THR A 221 -22.83 -5.52 21.41
N SER A 222 -22.93 -4.42 20.64
CA SER A 222 -24.21 -3.96 20.11
C SER A 222 -24.10 -3.29 18.75
N THR A 223 -24.94 -3.73 17.82
CA THR A 223 -25.03 -3.11 16.50
C THR A 223 -25.78 -1.77 16.49
N THR A 224 -26.50 -1.44 17.57
CA THR A 224 -27.37 -0.26 17.68
C THR A 224 -26.94 0.73 18.77
N ASP A 225 -26.20 0.31 19.79
CA ASP A 225 -25.73 1.18 20.88
C ASP A 225 -24.28 1.64 20.63
N PRO A 226 -24.05 2.91 20.23
CA PRO A 226 -22.71 3.42 19.95
C PRO A 226 -21.76 3.40 21.16
N ALA A 227 -22.28 3.41 22.39
CA ALA A 227 -21.44 3.35 23.60
C ALA A 227 -20.76 1.98 23.78
N GLN A 228 -21.32 0.94 23.17
CA GLN A 228 -20.77 -0.40 23.14
C GLN A 228 -19.87 -0.65 21.93
N GLN A 229 -19.79 0.28 20.98
CA GLN A 229 -18.99 0.15 19.76
C GLN A 229 -17.60 0.78 19.95
N PHE A 230 -16.59 0.26 19.25
CA PHE A 230 -15.30 0.93 19.20
C PHE A 230 -15.25 1.90 18.02
N PHE A 231 -15.43 3.20 18.32
CA PHE A 231 -15.31 4.28 17.35
C PHE A 231 -14.20 5.23 17.79
N ALA A 232 -13.23 5.49 16.91
CA ALA A 232 -12.07 6.30 17.28
C ALA A 232 -11.43 7.03 16.10
N LEU A 233 -10.63 8.05 16.40
CA LEU A 233 -9.77 8.70 15.41
C LEU A 233 -8.75 7.70 14.87
N ILE A 234 -8.35 7.84 13.60
CA ILE A 234 -7.28 7.00 13.03
C ILE A 234 -5.95 7.23 13.75
N PHE A 235 -5.62 8.50 14.01
CA PHE A 235 -4.49 8.94 14.82
C PHE A 235 -4.92 10.10 15.71
N ASP A 236 -4.48 10.06 16.97
CA ASP A 236 -4.60 11.18 17.89
C ASP A 236 -3.27 11.41 18.63
N PRO A 237 -2.43 12.36 18.19
CA PRO A 237 -1.13 12.62 18.80
C PRO A 237 -1.23 13.16 20.24
N ALA A 238 -2.40 13.62 20.68
CA ALA A 238 -2.59 14.09 22.06
C ALA A 238 -2.79 12.95 23.07
N LEU A 239 -3.10 11.73 22.60
CA LEU A 239 -3.27 10.58 23.47
C LEU A 239 -1.92 10.05 23.99
N PRO A 240 -1.86 9.64 25.28
CA PRO A 240 -0.67 9.05 25.85
C PRO A 240 -0.30 7.73 25.15
N ASP A 241 0.98 7.39 25.24
CA ASP A 241 1.52 6.11 24.76
C ASP A 241 1.14 4.97 25.73
N SER A 242 -0.14 4.59 25.76
CA SER A 242 -0.67 3.49 26.58
C SER A 242 -0.75 2.18 25.79
N THR A 243 -1.04 1.07 26.48
CA THR A 243 -1.23 -0.26 25.85
C THR A 243 -2.52 -0.39 25.04
N ASP A 244 -3.52 0.46 25.28
CA ASP A 244 -4.76 0.55 24.50
C ASP A 244 -5.25 2.01 24.38
N PRO A 245 -4.59 2.83 23.56
CA PRO A 245 -5.00 4.21 23.34
C PRO A 245 -6.36 4.26 22.62
N ALA A 246 -7.14 5.31 22.90
CA ALA A 246 -8.45 5.55 22.31
C ALA A 246 -8.39 6.08 20.85
N ASP A 247 -7.45 5.58 20.06
CA ASP A 247 -7.32 5.78 18.61
C ASP A 247 -7.00 4.44 17.92
N LEU A 248 -6.91 4.46 16.59
CA LEU A 248 -6.72 3.27 15.76
C LEU A 248 -5.28 3.09 15.29
N ARG A 249 -4.29 3.65 16.02
CA ARG A 249 -2.86 3.43 15.72
C ARG A 249 -2.50 1.95 15.79
N GLY A 250 -1.54 1.52 14.98
CA GLY A 250 -0.99 0.16 15.07
C GLY A 250 -0.04 0.01 16.26
N GLY A 251 0.73 -1.08 16.31
CA GLY A 251 1.66 -1.35 17.41
C GLY A 251 0.97 -1.61 18.75
N ARG A 252 -0.27 -2.12 18.74
CA ARG A 252 -1.11 -2.34 19.93
C ARG A 252 -1.91 -3.62 19.82
N ARG A 253 -2.10 -4.30 20.96
CA ARG A 253 -3.02 -5.44 21.11
C ARG A 253 -3.84 -5.26 22.39
N ALA A 254 -5.16 -5.24 22.24
CA ALA A 254 -6.11 -5.23 23.36
C ALA A 254 -7.45 -5.81 22.90
N ALA A 255 -8.30 -6.23 23.84
CA ALA A 255 -9.53 -6.99 23.57
C ALA A 255 -10.41 -6.40 22.45
N ARG A 256 -10.57 -5.08 22.42
CA ARG A 256 -11.41 -4.36 21.44
C ARG A 256 -10.71 -4.00 20.12
N ARG A 257 -9.42 -4.33 19.94
CA ARG A 257 -8.62 -3.90 18.76
C ARG A 257 -8.71 -4.93 17.64
N PHE A 258 -9.89 -5.02 17.05
CA PHE A 258 -10.18 -5.79 15.83
C PHE A 258 -11.16 -5.02 14.95
N ILE A 259 -11.34 -5.48 13.70
CA ILE A 259 -12.24 -4.85 12.73
C ILE A 259 -13.45 -5.73 12.44
N ASP A 260 -14.64 -5.14 12.51
CA ASP A 260 -15.84 -5.69 11.88
C ASP A 260 -15.98 -5.10 10.46
N TRP A 261 -15.66 -5.93 9.47
CA TRP A 261 -15.48 -5.53 8.08
C TRP A 261 -16.72 -4.96 7.40
N GLN A 262 -17.91 -5.21 7.95
CA GLN A 262 -19.17 -4.62 7.50
C GLN A 262 -19.18 -3.09 7.57
N THR A 263 -18.26 -2.47 8.31
CA THR A 263 -18.07 -1.02 8.24
C THR A 263 -17.37 -0.57 6.96
N PHE A 264 -16.50 -1.40 6.36
CA PHE A 264 -15.60 -1.01 5.27
C PHE A 264 -16.00 -1.60 3.91
N PHE A 265 -16.63 -2.76 3.90
CA PHE A 265 -17.11 -3.43 2.70
C PHE A 265 -18.61 -3.65 2.75
N ASP A 266 -19.24 -3.62 1.59
CA ASP A 266 -20.68 -3.80 1.47
C ASP A 266 -21.04 -5.28 1.40
N PHE A 267 -21.59 -5.80 2.50
CA PHE A 267 -22.11 -7.16 2.59
C PHE A 267 -23.62 -7.25 2.31
N GLY A 268 -24.26 -6.16 1.85
CA GLY A 268 -25.71 -6.08 1.64
C GLY A 268 -26.51 -5.85 2.92
N ASP A 269 -25.85 -5.45 4.00
CA ASP A 269 -26.44 -5.27 5.33
C ASP A 269 -26.72 -3.80 5.70
N GLY A 270 -26.43 -2.87 4.78
CA GLY A 270 -26.62 -1.43 4.97
C GLY A 270 -25.66 -0.78 5.99
N ARG A 271 -24.57 -1.46 6.39
CA ARG A 271 -23.64 -0.97 7.44
C ARG A 271 -22.38 -0.31 6.90
N VAL A 272 -22.09 -0.50 5.62
CA VAL A 272 -20.92 0.05 4.95
C VAL A 272 -20.86 1.57 5.09
N ARG A 273 -19.67 2.09 5.38
CA ARG A 273 -19.39 3.53 5.42
C ARG A 273 -18.37 3.83 4.33
N PRO A 274 -18.80 4.41 3.20
CA PRO A 274 -17.90 4.75 2.11
C PRO A 274 -16.76 5.67 2.55
N ASN A 275 -15.63 5.53 1.86
CA ASN A 275 -14.49 6.43 1.99
C ASN A 275 -14.86 7.86 1.57
N LYS A 276 -14.00 8.84 1.88
CA LYS A 276 -14.13 10.16 1.27
C LYS A 276 -13.87 10.08 -0.24
N ILE A 277 -14.47 11.01 -0.98
CA ILE A 277 -14.19 11.22 -2.40
C ILE A 277 -12.73 11.62 -2.61
N ILE A 278 -12.24 11.45 -3.84
CA ILE A 278 -10.91 11.88 -4.26
C ILE A 278 -10.98 13.37 -4.63
N ASP A 279 -10.56 14.23 -3.70
CA ASP A 279 -10.49 15.68 -3.88
C ASP A 279 -9.19 16.28 -3.32
N THR A 280 -9.04 17.60 -3.42
CA THR A 280 -7.84 18.29 -2.92
C THR A 280 -7.88 18.56 -1.40
N ARG A 281 -8.76 17.91 -0.64
CA ARG A 281 -8.87 18.05 0.82
C ARG A 281 -8.33 16.80 1.52
N LEU A 282 -7.80 17.00 2.71
CA LEU A 282 -7.36 15.93 3.60
C LEU A 282 -8.05 16.06 4.95
N SER A 283 -8.20 14.94 5.64
CA SER A 283 -8.62 14.94 7.05
C SER A 283 -7.56 15.62 7.93
N SER A 284 -8.02 16.41 8.91
CA SER A 284 -7.15 17.20 9.81
C SER A 284 -6.08 16.37 10.53
N VAL A 285 -6.44 15.14 10.92
CA VAL A 285 -5.53 14.17 11.57
C VAL A 285 -4.29 13.81 10.73
N LEU A 286 -4.31 14.09 9.42
CA LEU A 286 -3.15 13.84 8.53
C LEU A 286 -2.20 15.05 8.44
N PHE A 287 -2.52 16.17 9.08
CA PHE A 287 -1.64 17.33 9.16
C PHE A 287 -0.68 17.27 10.35
N ASP A 288 -0.93 16.36 11.30
CA ASP A 288 -0.09 16.15 12.48
C ASP A 288 0.17 14.65 12.69
N LEU A 289 1.00 14.08 11.82
CA LEU A 289 1.35 12.67 11.87
C LEU A 289 2.21 12.35 13.09
N MET A 290 1.93 11.21 13.70
CA MET A 290 2.71 10.68 14.80
C MET A 290 4.03 10.05 14.34
N GLY A 291 4.96 9.84 15.28
CA GLY A 291 6.18 9.05 15.08
C GLY A 291 7.23 9.69 14.18
N GLN A 292 7.08 10.98 13.81
CA GLN A 292 8.06 11.69 13.00
C GLN A 292 9.25 12.14 13.86
N PRO A 293 10.49 12.02 13.35
CA PRO A 293 11.66 12.59 14.03
C PRO A 293 11.53 14.09 14.25
N GLY A 294 12.13 14.60 15.33
CA GLY A 294 12.12 16.04 15.63
C GLY A 294 12.69 16.87 14.47
N GLY A 295 11.96 17.92 14.07
CA GLY A 295 12.34 18.80 12.96
C GLY A 295 11.89 18.31 11.58
N GLU A 296 11.31 17.12 11.45
CA GLU A 296 10.66 16.71 10.21
C GLU A 296 9.23 17.24 10.08
N PRO A 297 8.74 17.51 8.86
CA PRO A 297 7.34 17.86 8.66
C PRO A 297 6.41 16.72 9.11
N THR A 298 5.46 17.05 9.98
CA THR A 298 4.39 16.14 10.45
C THR A 298 3.17 16.15 9.54
N SER A 299 3.02 17.17 8.67
CA SER A 299 1.92 17.19 7.70
C SER A 299 2.17 16.26 6.52
N LEU A 300 1.26 15.31 6.31
CA LEU A 300 1.29 14.40 5.17
C LEU A 300 1.28 15.14 3.83
N ALA A 301 0.51 16.23 3.72
CA ALA A 301 0.49 17.08 2.53
C ALA A 301 1.86 17.68 2.24
N THR A 302 2.50 18.26 3.27
CA THR A 302 3.84 18.84 3.15
C THR A 302 4.85 17.76 2.73
N ARG A 303 4.81 16.58 3.36
CA ARG A 303 5.69 15.45 3.01
C ARG A 303 5.49 14.99 1.57
N ASN A 304 4.25 14.92 1.08
CA ASN A 304 3.95 14.54 -0.31
C ASN A 304 4.49 15.57 -1.30
N LEU A 305 4.26 16.87 -1.06
CA LEU A 305 4.72 17.95 -1.94
C LEU A 305 6.26 18.03 -1.97
N LEU A 306 6.90 17.95 -0.80
CA LEU A 306 8.37 17.88 -0.72
C LEU A 306 8.92 16.65 -1.42
N ARG A 307 8.28 15.48 -1.27
CA ARG A 307 8.72 14.27 -1.97
C ARG A 307 8.60 14.41 -3.49
N ASN A 308 7.52 15.02 -4.01
CA ASN A 308 7.38 15.31 -5.44
C ASN A 308 8.54 16.18 -5.95
N LEU A 309 8.94 17.20 -5.16
CA LEU A 309 10.07 18.07 -5.49
C LEU A 309 11.40 17.30 -5.44
N THR A 310 11.68 16.58 -4.36
CA THR A 310 12.93 15.80 -4.19
C THR A 310 13.12 14.80 -5.31
N MET A 311 12.03 14.16 -5.74
CA MET A 311 12.03 13.13 -6.79
C MET A 311 11.95 13.72 -8.20
N LYS A 312 11.88 15.06 -8.32
CA LYS A 312 11.80 15.80 -9.59
C LYS A 312 10.66 15.32 -10.49
N VAL A 313 9.52 14.98 -9.88
CA VAL A 313 8.35 14.48 -10.61
C VAL A 313 7.86 15.57 -11.58
N PRO A 314 7.55 15.24 -12.85
CA PRO A 314 6.98 16.19 -13.79
C PRO A 314 5.64 16.74 -13.28
N SER A 315 5.28 17.97 -13.69
CA SER A 315 3.97 18.53 -13.36
C SER A 315 2.85 17.76 -14.05
N GLY A 316 1.63 17.80 -13.49
CA GLY A 316 0.49 17.10 -14.06
C GLY A 316 0.20 17.45 -15.52
N GLN A 317 0.26 18.74 -15.88
CA GLN A 317 0.14 19.19 -17.28
C GLN A 317 1.20 18.57 -18.20
N ARG A 318 2.45 18.40 -17.72
CA ARG A 318 3.52 17.80 -18.51
C ARG A 318 3.29 16.31 -18.71
N VAL A 319 2.78 15.62 -17.69
CA VAL A 319 2.40 14.21 -17.78
C VAL A 319 1.22 14.03 -18.74
N ALA A 320 0.15 14.82 -18.60
CA ALA A 320 -1.00 14.82 -19.50
C ALA A 320 -0.59 14.97 -20.96
N LYS A 321 0.25 15.97 -21.28
CA LYS A 321 0.79 16.19 -22.64
C LYS A 321 1.61 15.00 -23.14
N ALA A 322 2.49 14.45 -22.30
CA ALA A 322 3.33 13.32 -22.67
C ALA A 322 2.51 12.06 -22.97
N MET A 323 1.42 11.85 -22.21
CA MET A 323 0.48 10.73 -22.40
C MET A 323 -0.58 11.02 -23.47
N ARG A 324 -0.64 12.25 -23.99
CA ARG A 324 -1.69 12.73 -24.92
C ARG A 324 -3.10 12.56 -24.34
N LEU A 325 -3.24 12.83 -23.04
CA LEU A 325 -4.50 12.80 -22.31
C LEU A 325 -5.05 14.21 -22.12
N PRO A 326 -6.36 14.37 -21.87
CA PRO A 326 -6.95 15.67 -21.55
C PRO A 326 -6.24 16.35 -20.38
N GLU A 327 -5.88 17.61 -20.57
CA GLU A 327 -5.38 18.45 -19.47
C GLU A 327 -6.57 19.03 -18.68
N LEU A 328 -6.40 19.14 -17.35
CA LEU A 328 -7.25 19.99 -16.52
C LEU A 328 -7.37 21.40 -17.12
N PRO A 329 -8.60 21.95 -17.23
CA PRO A 329 -8.79 23.32 -17.70
C PRO A 329 -8.07 24.32 -16.80
N ALA A 330 -7.52 25.39 -17.39
CA ALA A 330 -6.77 26.40 -16.65
C ALA A 330 -7.62 27.14 -15.59
N ALA A 331 -8.93 27.19 -15.78
CA ALA A 331 -9.87 27.77 -14.82
C ALA A 331 -9.91 26.96 -13.50
N ASP A 332 -9.82 25.63 -13.58
CA ASP A 332 -9.87 24.72 -12.43
C ASP A 332 -8.57 24.68 -11.60
N LEU A 333 -7.56 25.44 -12.05
CA LEU A 333 -6.28 25.62 -11.37
C LEU A 333 -6.03 27.10 -11.00
N ALA A 334 -7.02 27.97 -11.19
CA ALA A 334 -6.87 29.40 -10.96
C ALA A 334 -6.53 29.75 -9.50
N ASP A 335 -7.00 28.93 -8.55
CA ASP A 335 -6.68 29.04 -7.12
C ASP A 335 -5.19 28.83 -6.81
N LEU A 336 -4.44 28.22 -7.73
CA LEU A 336 -3.01 27.98 -7.58
C LEU A 336 -2.12 29.12 -8.11
N LYS A 337 -2.72 30.13 -8.78
CA LYS A 337 -1.99 31.28 -9.32
C LYS A 337 -1.16 32.05 -8.30
N PRO A 338 -1.65 32.34 -7.08
CA PRO A 338 -0.86 33.03 -6.05
C PRO A 338 0.42 32.29 -5.64
N PHE A 339 0.47 30.97 -5.86
CA PHE A 339 1.62 30.12 -5.56
C PHE A 339 2.50 29.85 -6.79
N HIS A 340 2.15 30.39 -7.97
CA HIS A 340 2.80 30.10 -9.25
C HIS A 340 2.79 28.60 -9.63
N LEU A 341 1.76 27.87 -9.18
CA LEU A 341 1.61 26.43 -9.42
C LEU A 341 0.51 26.09 -10.43
N ASP A 342 -0.22 27.09 -10.96
CA ASP A 342 -1.33 26.90 -11.92
C ASP A 342 -0.87 26.33 -13.27
N LYS A 343 0.37 26.63 -13.69
CA LYS A 343 0.94 26.13 -14.96
C LYS A 343 1.86 24.92 -14.81
N ARG A 344 2.31 24.64 -13.58
CA ARG A 344 3.27 23.57 -13.24
C ARG A 344 2.86 22.90 -11.94
N THR A 345 1.63 22.40 -11.92
CA THR A 345 1.01 21.84 -10.72
C THR A 345 1.72 20.53 -10.33
N PRO A 346 2.11 20.35 -9.06
CA PRO A 346 2.67 19.08 -8.59
C PRO A 346 1.74 17.91 -8.92
N LEU A 347 2.30 16.81 -9.45
CA LEU A 347 1.50 15.70 -10.00
C LEU A 347 0.49 15.16 -8.99
N TRP A 348 0.89 14.97 -7.73
CA TRP A 348 -0.02 14.50 -6.67
C TRP A 348 -1.25 15.42 -6.49
N PHE A 349 -1.05 16.75 -6.43
CA PHE A 349 -2.19 17.68 -6.33
C PHE A 349 -3.03 17.67 -7.61
N TYR A 350 -2.37 17.61 -8.76
CA TYR A 350 -3.04 17.61 -10.06
C TYR A 350 -3.99 16.43 -10.20
N VAL A 351 -3.58 15.20 -9.86
CA VAL A 351 -4.45 14.01 -9.99
C VAL A 351 -5.65 14.06 -9.04
N LEU A 352 -5.52 14.70 -7.88
CA LEU A 352 -6.63 14.92 -6.94
C LEU A 352 -7.63 15.94 -7.49
N ARG A 353 -7.14 17.06 -8.02
CA ARG A 353 -7.98 18.06 -8.68
C ARG A 353 -8.63 17.49 -9.94
N GLU A 354 -7.91 16.63 -10.67
CA GLU A 354 -8.37 15.95 -11.86
C GLU A 354 -9.56 15.03 -11.57
N ALA A 355 -9.46 14.20 -10.52
CA ALA A 355 -10.57 13.38 -10.06
C ALA A 355 -11.77 14.26 -9.67
N GLN A 356 -11.54 15.29 -8.86
CA GLN A 356 -12.61 16.20 -8.43
C GLN A 356 -13.38 16.83 -9.61
N VAL A 357 -12.67 17.23 -10.67
CA VAL A 357 -13.26 17.93 -11.82
C VAL A 357 -13.92 16.98 -12.82
N PHE A 358 -13.24 15.90 -13.20
CA PHE A 358 -13.71 15.04 -14.30
C PHE A 358 -14.69 13.95 -13.85
N THR A 359 -14.64 13.54 -12.59
CA THR A 359 -15.36 12.35 -12.09
C THR A 359 -16.17 12.64 -10.83
N GLY A 360 -16.21 13.91 -10.38
CA GLY A 360 -16.78 14.26 -9.08
C GLY A 360 -16.02 13.66 -7.88
N GLY A 361 -14.81 13.11 -8.12
CA GLY A 361 -14.01 12.43 -7.11
C GLY A 361 -14.42 10.98 -6.83
N GLU A 362 -15.32 10.38 -7.62
CA GLU A 362 -15.73 8.97 -7.44
C GLU A 362 -14.62 7.99 -7.80
N HIS A 363 -13.80 8.32 -8.80
CA HIS A 363 -12.59 7.60 -9.19
C HIS A 363 -11.55 8.57 -9.76
N LEU A 364 -10.32 8.12 -10.00
CA LEU A 364 -9.27 8.94 -10.60
C LEU A 364 -9.66 9.42 -12.01
N GLY A 365 -9.23 10.63 -12.36
CA GLY A 365 -9.42 11.19 -13.71
C GLY A 365 -8.39 10.68 -14.73
N PRO A 366 -8.33 11.28 -15.93
CA PRO A 366 -7.59 10.72 -17.06
C PRO A 366 -6.12 10.35 -16.80
N VAL A 367 -5.30 11.27 -16.27
CA VAL A 367 -3.88 11.03 -16.00
C VAL A 367 -3.70 10.09 -14.82
N GLY A 368 -4.33 10.40 -13.68
CA GLY A 368 -4.19 9.61 -12.47
C GLY A 368 -4.65 8.16 -12.67
N GLY A 369 -5.82 8.00 -13.28
CA GLY A 369 -6.44 6.71 -13.55
C GLY A 369 -5.61 5.88 -14.51
N ARG A 370 -5.11 6.49 -15.59
CA ARG A 370 -4.27 5.79 -16.57
C ARG A 370 -2.94 5.34 -15.98
N LEU A 371 -2.27 6.20 -15.20
CA LEU A 371 -1.02 5.83 -14.52
C LEU A 371 -1.23 4.64 -13.57
N VAL A 372 -2.28 4.68 -12.75
CA VAL A 372 -2.54 3.61 -11.78
C VAL A 372 -2.94 2.32 -12.47
N ALA A 373 -3.86 2.36 -13.44
CA ALA A 373 -4.34 1.18 -14.15
C ALA A 373 -3.22 0.47 -14.92
N GLU A 374 -2.41 1.22 -15.69
CA GLU A 374 -1.35 0.62 -16.48
C GLU A 374 -0.20 0.07 -15.64
N VAL A 375 0.24 0.79 -14.60
CA VAL A 375 1.31 0.29 -13.74
C VAL A 375 0.86 -0.99 -13.04
N MET A 376 -0.29 -0.97 -12.36
CA MET A 376 -0.78 -2.14 -11.62
C MET A 376 -0.99 -3.35 -12.54
N THR A 377 -1.66 -3.15 -13.68
CA THR A 377 -1.87 -4.24 -14.66
C THR A 377 -0.54 -4.72 -15.24
N GLY A 378 0.40 -3.81 -15.51
CA GLY A 378 1.70 -4.17 -16.06
C GLY A 378 2.60 -4.92 -15.07
N LEU A 379 2.54 -4.61 -13.78
CA LEU A 379 3.23 -5.39 -12.74
C LEU A 379 2.70 -6.82 -12.71
N ILE A 380 1.38 -7.03 -12.80
CA ILE A 380 0.77 -8.37 -12.88
C ILE A 380 1.21 -9.05 -14.19
N LYS A 381 1.06 -8.41 -15.35
CA LYS A 381 1.46 -8.98 -16.66
C LYS A 381 2.95 -9.33 -16.76
N GLY A 382 3.80 -8.60 -16.03
CA GLY A 382 5.24 -8.82 -16.01
C GLY A 382 5.74 -9.81 -14.97
N ASP A 383 4.88 -10.25 -14.06
CA ASP A 383 5.16 -11.34 -13.13
C ASP A 383 4.91 -12.70 -13.82
N PRO A 384 5.93 -13.57 -13.99
CA PRO A 384 5.77 -14.88 -14.62
C PRO A 384 4.88 -15.85 -13.83
N THR A 385 4.55 -15.50 -12.58
CA THR A 385 3.73 -16.31 -11.68
C THR A 385 2.29 -15.82 -11.52
N SER A 386 1.92 -14.74 -12.22
CA SER A 386 0.58 -14.16 -12.15
C SER A 386 -0.44 -14.92 -12.99
N TYR A 387 -1.72 -14.79 -12.63
CA TYR A 387 -2.80 -15.41 -13.40
C TYR A 387 -2.85 -14.86 -14.83
N LEU A 388 -2.72 -13.53 -15.02
CA LEU A 388 -2.70 -12.92 -16.36
C LEU A 388 -1.56 -13.42 -17.25
N ARG A 389 -0.51 -14.00 -16.67
CA ARG A 389 0.63 -14.53 -17.44
C ARG A 389 0.57 -16.04 -17.62
N GLN A 390 0.11 -16.79 -16.63
CA GLN A 390 0.06 -18.25 -16.69
C GLN A 390 -1.24 -18.76 -17.31
N GLU A 391 -2.37 -18.15 -16.97
CA GLU A 391 -3.70 -18.58 -17.39
C GLU A 391 -4.62 -17.35 -17.50
N PRO A 392 -4.54 -16.57 -18.60
CA PRO A 392 -5.25 -15.28 -18.73
C PRO A 392 -6.78 -15.38 -18.63
N ASP A 393 -7.33 -16.54 -18.97
CA ASP A 393 -8.77 -16.86 -18.90
C ASP A 393 -9.15 -17.52 -17.57
N TRP A 394 -8.22 -17.64 -16.62
CA TRP A 394 -8.49 -18.22 -15.31
C TRP A 394 -9.59 -17.45 -14.60
N THR A 395 -10.51 -18.17 -13.97
CA THR A 395 -11.54 -17.61 -13.09
C THR A 395 -11.32 -18.06 -11.64
N PRO A 396 -11.68 -17.24 -10.64
CA PRO A 396 -11.59 -17.59 -9.23
C PRO A 396 -12.20 -18.94 -8.87
N THR A 397 -11.50 -19.68 -8.00
CA THR A 397 -11.97 -20.94 -7.41
C THR A 397 -12.73 -20.70 -6.09
N TYR A 398 -12.57 -19.53 -5.49
CA TYR A 398 -13.40 -19.01 -4.41
C TYR A 398 -14.35 -17.93 -4.94
N GLY A 399 -15.45 -17.69 -4.21
CA GLY A 399 -16.48 -16.73 -4.58
C GLY A 399 -17.64 -17.38 -5.33
N GLU A 400 -18.40 -16.58 -6.08
CA GLU A 400 -19.61 -17.02 -6.78
C GLU A 400 -19.60 -16.54 -8.23
N GLY A 401 -20.18 -17.33 -9.14
CA GLY A 401 -20.38 -16.91 -10.53
C GLY A 401 -19.11 -16.59 -11.32
N GLY A 402 -17.96 -17.19 -10.95
CA GLY A 402 -16.67 -16.92 -11.58
C GLY A 402 -16.09 -15.54 -11.23
N THR A 403 -16.53 -14.92 -10.14
CA THR A 403 -15.95 -13.69 -9.59
C THR A 403 -15.56 -13.84 -8.13
N PHE A 404 -14.59 -13.05 -7.70
CA PHE A 404 -14.12 -12.99 -6.33
C PHE A 404 -13.84 -11.56 -5.90
N ARG A 405 -14.42 -11.17 -4.77
CA ARG A 405 -14.37 -9.81 -4.22
C ARG A 405 -13.73 -9.83 -2.84
N MET A 406 -13.39 -8.65 -2.32
CA MET A 406 -12.88 -8.51 -0.96
C MET A 406 -13.83 -9.12 0.09
N THR A 407 -15.15 -9.01 -0.12
CA THR A 407 -16.15 -9.63 0.77
C THR A 407 -16.02 -11.15 0.83
N ASP A 408 -15.63 -11.79 -0.27
CA ASP A 408 -15.50 -13.24 -0.36
C ASP A 408 -14.21 -13.70 0.32
N LEU A 409 -13.12 -12.96 0.12
CA LEU A 409 -11.87 -13.16 0.87
C LEU A 409 -12.11 -13.08 2.38
N LEU A 410 -12.82 -12.04 2.84
CA LEU A 410 -13.08 -11.82 4.25
C LEU A 410 -13.98 -12.92 4.85
N ARG A 411 -14.98 -13.40 4.10
CA ARG A 411 -15.80 -14.55 4.50
C ARG A 411 -14.97 -15.83 4.59
N ALA A 412 -14.19 -16.13 3.56
CA ALA A 412 -13.34 -17.33 3.51
C ALA A 412 -12.27 -17.33 4.63
N ALA A 413 -11.73 -16.15 4.96
CA ALA A 413 -10.81 -15.97 6.08
C ALA A 413 -11.47 -16.15 7.47
N GLY A 414 -12.81 -16.20 7.54
CA GLY A 414 -13.55 -16.33 8.79
C GLY A 414 -13.43 -15.10 9.71
N VAL A 415 -13.28 -13.90 9.13
CA VAL A 415 -13.08 -12.65 9.90
C VAL A 415 -14.32 -11.74 9.89
N VAL A 416 -15.43 -12.17 9.30
CA VAL A 416 -16.68 -11.41 9.26
C VAL A 416 -17.54 -11.78 10.45
N ALA A 417 -17.92 -10.80 11.26
CA ALA A 417 -18.76 -11.02 12.43
C ALA A 417 -20.18 -11.45 12.04
N THR A 418 -20.79 -12.33 12.83
CA THR A 418 -22.23 -12.61 12.69
C THR A 418 -23.02 -11.51 13.40
N LEU A 419 -23.86 -10.80 12.67
CA LEU A 419 -24.71 -9.75 13.24
C LEU A 419 -26.09 -10.33 13.48
N ALA A 420 -26.55 -10.25 14.73
CA ALA A 420 -27.92 -10.64 15.11
C ALA A 420 -28.96 -9.63 14.63
#